data_AF-J9GAP3-F1
#
_entry.id   AF-J9GAP3-F1
#
_cell.length_a   1.000
_cell.length_b   1.000
_cell.length_c   1.000
_cell.angle_alpha   90.00
_cell.angle_beta   90.00
_cell.angle_gamma   90.00
#
_symmetry.space_group_name_H-M   'P 1'
#
loop_
_entity.id
_entity.type
_entity.pdbx_description
1 polymer ?
#
loop_
_entity_poly.entity_id
_entity_poly.type
_entity_poly.pdbx_seq_one_letter_code
_entity_poly.pdbx_strand_id
1 'polypeptide(L)' 'MSLFAEMNAVYARYFEGDFPARSAFAVKALPKGALVEIESIAVR' A
#
# COMPACT_ATOMS: atom_id res chain seq x y z
N MET A 1 -2.63 -7.43 9.02
CA MET A 1 -3.62 -6.33 8.93
C MET A 1 -3.51 -5.30 10.06
N SER A 2 -2.79 -5.58 11.14
CA SER A 2 -2.55 -4.63 12.25
C SER A 2 -1.91 -3.30 11.81
N LEU A 3 -1.03 -3.32 10.81
CA LEU A 3 -0.34 -2.13 10.29
C LEU A 3 -1.17 -1.32 9.28
N PHE A 4 -2.43 -1.65 9.04
CA PHE A 4 -3.22 -1.04 7.96
C PHE A 4 -3.39 0.49 8.15
N ALA A 5 -3.68 0.93 9.39
CA ALA A 5 -3.85 2.36 9.69
C ALA A 5 -2.53 3.14 9.54
N GLU A 6 -1.43 2.62 10.09
CA GLU A 6 -0.11 3.23 10.01
C GLU A 6 0.38 3.32 8.55
N MET A 7 0.21 2.25 7.77
CA MET A 7 0.54 2.25 6.36
C MET A 7 -0.29 3.29 5.59
N ASN A 8 -1.60 3.40 5.86
CA ASN A 8 -2.45 4.39 5.18
C ASN A 8 -2.03 5.84 5.50
N ALA A 9 -1.62 6.13 6.73
CA ALA A 9 -1.11 7.46 7.08
C ALA A 9 0.15 7.82 6.27
N VAL A 10 1.02 6.84 6.01
CA VAL A 10 2.17 7.05 5.11
C VAL A 10 1.72 7.18 3.66
N TYR A 11 0.86 6.28 3.18
CA TYR A 11 0.35 6.24 1.80
C TYR A 11 -0.32 7.56 1.38
N ALA A 12 -1.12 8.16 2.27
CA ALA A 12 -1.83 9.42 2.02
C ALA A 12 -0.91 10.63 1.84
N ARG A 13 0.39 10.53 2.20
CA ARG A 13 1.37 11.59 1.96
C ARG A 13 1.94 11.59 0.53
N TYR A 14 1.66 10.54 -0.25
CA TYR A 14 2.21 10.36 -1.60
C TYR A 14 1.18 10.54 -2.73
N PHE A 15 -0.11 10.45 -2.40
CA PHE A 15 -1.20 10.64 -3.35
C PHE A 15 -2.06 11.81 -2.91
N GLU A 16 -2.36 12.70 -3.84
CA GLU A 16 -3.18 13.89 -3.62
C GLU A 16 -4.28 13.94 -4.69
N GLY A 17 -5.41 14.56 -4.38
CA GLY A 17 -6.54 14.68 -5.30
C GLY A 17 -7.23 13.34 -5.57
N ASP A 18 -7.24 12.90 -6.83
CA ASP A 18 -7.87 11.66 -7.25
C ASP A 18 -6.98 10.46 -6.91
N PHE A 19 -7.25 9.84 -5.77
CA PHE A 19 -6.53 8.67 -5.30
C PHE A 19 -6.68 7.50 -6.28
N PRO A 20 -5.61 6.73 -6.53
CA PRO A 20 -5.69 5.56 -7.40
C PRO A 20 -6.61 4.50 -6.78
N ALA A 21 -7.34 3.77 -7.63
CA ALA A 21 -8.03 2.56 -7.20
C ALA A 21 -7.02 1.56 -6.62
N ARG A 22 -7.37 0.90 -5.52
CA ARG A 22 -6.43 0.03 -4.78
C ARG A 22 -7.12 -1.18 -4.15
N SER A 23 -6.38 -2.30 -4.13
CA SER A 23 -6.64 -3.46 -3.29
C SER A 23 -5.60 -3.58 -2.18
N ALA A 24 -6.02 -3.93 -0.96
CA ALA A 24 -5.12 -4.16 0.16
C ALA A 24 -5.55 -5.41 0.93
N PHE A 25 -4.63 -6.37 1.08
CA PHE A 25 -4.88 -7.63 1.77
C PHE A 25 -3.64 -8.06 2.55
N ALA A 26 -3.84 -8.88 3.58
CA ALA A 26 -2.74 -9.47 4.33
C ALA A 26 -2.38 -10.83 3.73
N VAL A 27 -1.07 -11.13 3.68
CA VAL A 27 -0.52 -12.41 3.23
C VAL A 27 0.28 -13.07 4.36
N LYS A 28 0.57 -14.37 4.23
CA LYS A 28 1.34 -15.11 5.22
C LYS A 28 2.77 -14.59 5.37
N ALA A 29 3.42 -14.24 4.26
CA ALA A 29 4.79 -13.73 4.23
C ALA A 29 5.05 -12.95 2.93
N LEU A 30 6.03 -12.04 2.99
CA LEU A 30 6.59 -11.32 1.85
C LEU A 30 8.09 -11.65 1.71
N PRO A 31 8.68 -11.47 0.51
CA PRO A 31 10.12 -11.65 0.31
C PRO A 31 10.96 -10.85 1.31
N LYS A 32 12.08 -11.44 1.75
CA LYS A 32 13.01 -10.85 2.74
C LYS A 32 12.37 -10.48 4.09
N GLY A 33 11.16 -10.96 4.39
CA GLY A 33 10.46 -10.61 5.63
C GLY A 33 9.95 -9.17 5.65
N ALA A 34 9.68 -8.58 4.48
CA ALA A 34 9.10 -7.25 4.40
C ALA A 34 7.73 -7.17 5.09
N LEU A 35 7.39 -5.98 5.60
CA LEU A 35 6.13 -5.74 6.32
C LEU A 35 4.99 -5.32 5.37
N VAL A 36 5.33 -4.67 4.26
CA VAL A 36 4.40 -4.15 3.25
C VAL A 36 5.08 -4.24 1.88
N GLU A 37 4.32 -4.60 0.85
CA GLU A 37 4.71 -4.54 -0.55
C GLU A 37 3.57 -3.87 -1.35
N ILE A 38 3.91 -3.04 -2.34
CA ILE A 38 2.94 -2.28 -3.15
C ILE A 38 3.31 -2.43 -4.62
N GLU A 39 2.35 -2.86 -5.44
CA GLU A 39 2.41 -2.76 -6.91
C GLU A 39 1.46 -1.66 -7.41
N SER A 40 1.76 -1.10 -8.59
CA SER A 40 0.96 -0.03 -9.19
C SER A 40 0.96 -0.12 -10.71
N ILE A 41 -0.19 0.15 -11.33
CA ILE A 41 -0.31 0.40 -12.76
C ILE A 41 -0.49 1.91 -12.96
N ALA A 42 0.29 2.50 -13.85
CA ALA A 42 0.26 3.94 -14.14
C ALA A 42 0.22 4.20 -15.66
N VAL A 43 -0.29 5.36 -16.04
CA VAL A 43 -0.35 5.87 -17.43
C VAL A 43 0.22 7.29 -17.47
N ARG A 44 0.73 7.70 -18.63
CA ARG A 44 1.29 9.05 -18.85
C ARG A 44 0.21 10.05 -19.26
#